data_AF-A0A8I0AE27-F1
#
_entry.id   AF-A0A8I0AE27-F1
#
_cell.length_a   1.000
_cell.length_b   1.000
_cell.length_c   1.000
_cell.angle_alpha   90.00
_cell.angle_beta   90.00
_cell.angle_gamma   90.00
#
_symmetry.space_group_name_H-M   'P 1'
#
loop_
_entity.id
_entity.type
_entity.pdbx_description
1 polymer ?
#
loop_
_entity_poly.entity_id
_entity_poly.type
_entity_poly.pdbx_seq_one_letter_code
_entity_poly.pdbx_strand_id
1 'polypeptide(L)' 'MFKKDNRYVTKGVNDEVDIRLQLIMWSMIDKLKNEGNVEVDYLQIFKIRKEGNN' A
#
# COMPACT_ATOMS: atom_id res chain seq x y z
N MET A 1 2.64 14.15 3.84
CA MET A 1 2.62 13.17 2.73
C MET A 1 1.51 12.14 2.96
N PHE A 2 1.00 11.45 1.92
CA PHE A 2 -0.09 10.44 2.00
C PHE A 2 -1.37 10.94 2.69
N LYS A 3 -2.15 11.81 2.03
CA LYS A 3 -3.51 12.14 2.48
C LYS A 3 -4.45 10.95 2.19
N LYS A 4 -5.54 10.83 2.95
CA LYS A 4 -6.52 9.75 2.75
C LYS A 4 -7.41 10.00 1.54
N ASP A 5 -7.61 11.26 1.20
CA ASP A 5 -8.43 11.69 0.06
C ASP A 5 -7.63 11.64 -1.24
N ASN A 6 -8.32 11.46 -2.37
CA ASN A 6 -7.74 11.47 -3.72
C ASN A 6 -6.62 10.43 -3.91
N ARG A 7 -6.83 9.20 -3.42
CA ARG A 7 -5.94 8.07 -3.71
C ARG A 7 -6.20 7.55 -5.11
N TYR A 8 -5.14 7.49 -5.90
CA TYR A 8 -5.20 6.99 -7.27
C TYR A 8 -4.42 5.69 -7.37
N VAL A 9 -4.91 4.81 -8.23
CA VAL A 9 -4.24 3.58 -8.62
C VAL A 9 -4.03 3.62 -10.14
N THR A 10 -2.89 3.13 -10.60
CA THR A 10 -2.64 3.01 -12.04
C THR A 10 -3.49 1.87 -12.60
N LYS A 11 -3.88 1.97 -13.87
CA LYS A 11 -4.70 0.94 -14.54
C LYS A 11 -4.10 -0.46 -14.39
N GLY A 12 -2.79 -0.61 -14.62
CA GLY A 12 -2.12 -1.91 -14.49
C GLY A 12 -2.20 -2.51 -13.10
N VAL A 13 -2.07 -1.70 -12.03
CA VAL A 13 -2.24 -2.20 -10.66
C VAL A 13 -3.70 -2.57 -10.39
N ASN A 14 -4.64 -1.78 -10.91
CA ASN A 14 -6.07 -2.06 -10.75
C ASN A 14 -6.51 -3.36 -11.43
N ASP A 15 -5.88 -3.71 -12.56
CA ASP A 15 -6.19 -4.90 -13.33
C ASP A 15 -5.51 -6.17 -12.75
N GLU A 16 -4.28 -6.04 -12.21
CA GLU A 16 -3.45 -7.18 -11.77
C GLU A 16 -3.52 -7.47 -10.27
N VAL A 17 -3.82 -6.48 -9.43
CA VAL A 17 -3.80 -6.61 -7.97
C VAL A 17 -5.22 -6.53 -7.42
N ASP A 18 -5.65 -7.56 -6.69
CA ASP A 18 -6.96 -7.58 -6.04
C ASP A 18 -7.18 -6.33 -5.17
N ILE A 19 -8.37 -5.71 -5.29
CA ILE A 19 -8.73 -4.48 -4.58
C ILE A 19 -8.53 -4.59 -3.06
N ARG A 20 -8.71 -5.78 -2.48
CA ARG A 20 -8.50 -6.03 -1.04
C ARG A 20 -7.02 -5.85 -0.68
N LEU A 21 -6.11 -6.35 -1.51
CA LEU A 21 -4.67 -6.15 -1.32
C LEU A 21 -4.30 -4.68 -1.44
N GLN A 22 -4.89 -3.95 -2.40
CA GLN A 22 -4.69 -2.51 -2.54
C GLN A 22 -5.13 -1.74 -1.29
N LEU A 23 -6.31 -2.04 -0.75
CA LEU A 23 -6.82 -1.44 0.48
C LEU A 23 -5.94 -1.76 1.69
N ILE A 24 -5.43 -2.99 1.79
CA ILE A 24 -4.48 -3.37 2.84
C ILE A 24 -3.20 -2.54 2.73
N MET A 25 -2.60 -2.40 1.54
CA MET A 25 -1.39 -1.59 1.34
C MET A 25 -1.61 -0.13 1.77
N TRP A 26 -2.77 0.45 1.43
CA TRP A 26 -3.14 1.79 1.89
C TRP A 26 -3.27 1.88 3.41
N SER A 27 -3.90 0.88 4.05
CA SER A 27 -4.04 0.83 5.50
C SER A 27 -2.69 0.72 6.23
N MET A 28 -1.72 0.01 5.63
CA MET A 28 -0.37 -0.12 6.18
C MET A 28 0.37 1.22 6.20
N ILE A 29 0.28 1.99 5.11
CA ILE A 29 0.87 3.35 5.02
C ILE A 29 0.19 4.28 6.04
N ASP A 30 -1.14 4.21 6.16
CA ASP A 30 -1.89 5.01 7.14
C ASP A 30 -1.45 4.70 8.57
N LYS A 31 -1.30 3.42 8.91
CA LYS A 31 -0.84 2.99 10.23
C LYS A 31 0.56 3.49 10.53
N LEU A 32 1.51 3.29 9.61
CA LEU A 32 2.89 3.76 9.74
C LEU A 32 2.95 5.27 10.01
N LYS A 33 2.16 6.06 9.26
CA LYS A 33 2.12 7.51 9.44
C LYS A 33 1.50 7.93 10.78
N ASN A 34 0.45 7.24 11.23
CA ASN A 34 -0.28 7.62 12.44
C ASN A 34 0.48 7.25 13.72
N GLU A 35 1.32 6.22 13.69
CA GLU A 35 2.11 5.79 14.85
C GLU A 35 3.25 6.76 15.20
N GLY A 36 3.54 7.76 14.35
CA GLY A 36 4.34 8.95 14.67
C GLY A 36 5.83 8.71 14.96
N ASN A 37 6.25 7.45 15.10
CA ASN A 37 7.59 7.06 15.54
C ASN A 37 8.57 6.83 14.37
N VAL A 38 8.12 6.94 13.12
CA VAL A 38 8.92 6.66 11.93
C VAL A 38 8.66 7.73 10.87
N GLU A 39 9.74 8.32 10.34
CA GLU A 39 9.67 9.17 9.16
C GLU A 39 9.37 8.29 7.93
N VAL A 40 8.26 8.58 7.25
CA VAL A 40 7.80 7.78 6.11
C VAL A 40 8.32 8.38 4.80
N ASP A 41 9.15 7.62 4.09
CA ASP A 41 9.67 7.99 2.78
C ASP A 41 8.58 8.22 1.72
N TYR A 42 8.92 8.94 0.65
CA TYR A 42 7.99 9.17 -0.47
C TYR A 42 7.62 7.88 -1.22
N LEU A 43 8.58 6.96 -1.38
CA LEU A 43 8.39 5.71 -2.11
C LEU A 43 8.24 4.52 -1.17
N GLN A 44 7.12 3.81 -1.26
CA GLN A 44 6.83 2.61 -0.49
C GLN A 44 6.82 1.39 -1.42
N ILE A 45 7.67 0.39 -1.14
CA ILE A 45 7.85 -0.79 -1.98
C ILE A 45 7.20 -1.99 -1.30
N PHE A 46 6.20 -2.59 -1.96
CA PHE A 46 5.54 -3.80 -1.50
C PHE A 46 5.96 -5.00 -2.37
N LYS A 47 6.33 -6.11 -1.74
CA LYS A 47 6.59 -7.40 -2.43
C LYS A 47 5.46 -8.36 -2.10
N ILE A 48 4.59 -8.62 -3.07
CA ILE A 48 3.48 -9.56 -2.93
C ILE A 48 3.98 -10.95 -3.30
N ARG A 49 3.68 -11.95 -2.46
CA ARG A 49 4.02 -13.36 -2.69
C ARG A 49 2.83 -14.21 -2.28
N LYS A 50 2.60 -15.29 -3.01
CA LYS A 50 1.67 -16.33 -2.58
C LYS A 50 2.37 -17.19 -1.52
N GLU A 51 1.74 -17.34 -0.38
CA GLU A 51 2.22 -18.24 0.67
C GLU A 51 2.12 -19.69 0.16
N GLY A 52 3.21 -20.47 0.29
CA GLY A 52 3.22 -21.89 -0.03
C GLY A 52 3.66 -22.32 -1.45
N ASN A 53 4.23 -21.44 -2.28
CA ASN A 53 4.97 -21.88 -3.46
C ASN A 53 6.46 -22.00 -3.09
N ASN A 54 6.92 -23.23 -2.83
CA ASN A 54 8.33 -23.61 -2.90
C ASN A 54 8.83 -23.59 -4.35
#